data_AF-A0A950SH48-F1
#
_entry.id   AF-A0A950SH48-F1
#
_cell.length_a   1.000
_cell.length_b   1.000
_cell.length_c   1.000
_cell.angle_alpha   90.00
_cell.angle_beta   90.00
_cell.angle_gamma   90.00
#
_symmetry.space_group_name_H-M   'P 1'
#
loop_
_entity.id
_entity.type
_entity.pdbx_description
1 polymer ?
#
loop_
_entity_poly.entity_id
_entity_poly.type
_entity_poly.pdbx_seq_one_letter_code
_entity_poly.pdbx_strand_id
1 'polypeptide(L)'
;PSSWGGPAHGVWIWLDSTDHVSRLAQALLSAGHHLERFGKAWDAVGRRHRPPNQGTHQQPVAPEPPPEAWRIFHALPRLSNPVLEEAAAGLADWLGNWAQHLRGDRALPTAIARLWPFAAAVSDRTTDATDYEDKEGAEAKRVAHDSLNSPIGNLAGAFLHSCPNLTEVPHPFEVDGDLRVVRDLVASTGGRAGVVARFRCVTALPYLMQADGAWAETALLSRLEAGPESDVLWRAMVYSPHYRNVMARLGRLMARRAASGGLDMEVRRSLVDRVCSAILSDLWNGRMETDLLPDAQQMLRSVPDELRAHAALAMKRLANNSAQSHKGTPVAHEEIFDHVVEPYLRDVRPQERAAVTPDVAKAFASVPAVSGRRFAQAVAAVRRFLVPFESWSMHDWGLPANDGRSIREGAILGAIEAAAALDLLDLTISKRPDARIPLGLDAVLDHIASQSAALTRDPRFARLAALVCT
;
A
#
# COMPACT_ATOMS: atom_id res chain seq x y z
N PRO A 1 -8.24 -39.51 28.27
CA PRO A 1 -7.80 -38.43 27.35
C PRO A 1 -8.37 -38.67 25.95
N SER A 2 -9.61 -38.22 25.74
CA SER A 2 -10.37 -38.32 24.49
C SER A 2 -9.93 -37.20 23.53
N SER A 3 -9.17 -37.55 22.49
CA SER A 3 -8.81 -36.62 21.42
C SER A 3 -10.07 -36.23 20.62
N TRP A 4 -10.39 -34.95 20.63
CA TRP A 4 -11.56 -34.33 19.98
C TRP A 4 -11.43 -34.26 18.45
N GLY A 5 -11.27 -35.40 17.78
CA GLY A 5 -11.28 -35.47 16.32
C GLY A 5 -11.57 -36.89 15.86
N GLY A 6 -12.68 -37.08 15.12
CA GLY A 6 -13.01 -38.38 14.53
C GLY A 6 -11.99 -38.84 13.48
N PRO A 7 -12.20 -40.01 12.83
CA PRO A 7 -11.28 -40.58 11.85
C PRO A 7 -10.84 -39.61 10.74
N ALA A 8 -11.74 -38.72 10.31
CA ALA A 8 -11.44 -37.68 9.32
C ALA A 8 -10.37 -36.68 9.80
N HIS A 9 -10.35 -36.32 11.08
CA HIS A 9 -9.33 -35.43 11.65
C HIS A 9 -7.97 -36.13 11.72
N GLY A 10 -7.95 -37.42 12.05
CA GLY A 10 -6.74 -38.24 12.03
C GLY A 10 -6.10 -38.32 10.64
N VAL A 11 -6.90 -38.41 9.57
CA VAL A 11 -6.41 -38.35 8.18
C VAL A 11 -5.76 -37.01 7.87
N TRP A 12 -6.35 -35.90 8.33
CA TRP A 12 -5.77 -34.57 8.12
C TRP A 12 -4.44 -34.39 8.85
N ILE A 13 -4.33 -34.84 10.10
CA ILE A 13 -3.06 -34.83 10.84
C ILE A 13 -2.01 -35.69 10.13
N TRP A 14 -2.41 -36.86 9.63
CA TRP A 14 -1.50 -37.73 8.89
C TRP A 14 -0.96 -37.03 7.63
N LEU A 15 -1.80 -36.27 6.92
CA LEU A 15 -1.41 -35.49 5.73
C LEU A 15 -0.58 -34.24 6.02
N ASP A 16 -0.34 -33.87 7.27
CA ASP A 16 0.56 -32.75 7.61
C ASP A 16 2.04 -33.07 7.35
N SER A 17 2.38 -34.35 7.20
CA SER A 17 3.70 -34.79 6.75
C SER A 17 3.82 -34.65 5.23
N THR A 18 4.84 -33.92 4.77
CA THR A 18 5.16 -33.77 3.34
C THR A 18 5.34 -35.14 2.66
N ASP A 19 5.96 -36.11 3.32
CA ASP A 19 6.14 -37.46 2.77
C ASP A 19 4.79 -38.18 2.56
N HIS A 20 3.85 -38.02 3.49
CA HIS A 20 2.53 -38.66 3.38
C HIS A 20 1.68 -38.07 2.26
N VAL A 21 1.67 -36.74 2.10
CA VAL A 21 0.97 -36.11 0.97
C VAL A 21 1.63 -36.48 -0.36
N SER A 22 2.97 -36.57 -0.41
CA SER A 22 3.70 -37.02 -1.58
C SER A 22 3.36 -38.46 -1.98
N ARG A 23 3.25 -39.36 -1.01
CA ARG A 23 2.81 -40.74 -1.27
C ARG A 23 1.38 -40.79 -1.77
N LEU A 24 0.48 -39.98 -1.21
CA LEU A 24 -0.91 -39.88 -1.68
C LEU A 24 -0.95 -39.38 -3.13
N ALA A 25 -0.22 -38.32 -3.45
CA ALA A 25 -0.14 -37.80 -4.81
C ALA A 25 0.43 -38.83 -5.79
N GLN A 26 1.49 -39.54 -5.41
CA GLN A 26 2.05 -40.62 -6.23
C GLN A 26 1.08 -41.76 -6.45
N ALA A 27 0.35 -42.17 -5.40
CA ALA A 27 -0.69 -43.19 -5.50
C ALA A 27 -1.82 -42.75 -6.44
N LEU A 28 -2.24 -41.48 -6.33
CA LEU A 28 -3.20 -40.89 -7.25
C LEU A 28 -2.64 -40.96 -8.68
N LEU A 29 -1.48 -40.38 -8.95
CA LEU A 29 -0.86 -40.35 -10.28
C LEU A 29 -0.61 -41.75 -10.90
N SER A 30 -0.48 -42.80 -10.08
CA SER A 30 -0.19 -44.16 -10.55
C SER A 30 -1.46 -44.99 -10.82
N ALA A 31 -2.63 -44.59 -10.31
CA ALA A 31 -3.87 -45.37 -10.45
C ALA A 31 -4.59 -45.22 -11.80
N GLY A 32 -4.06 -44.42 -12.73
CA GLY A 32 -4.57 -44.28 -14.11
C GLY A 32 -6.04 -43.82 -14.20
N HIS A 33 -6.83 -44.42 -15.08
CA HIS A 33 -8.24 -44.04 -15.34
C HIS A 33 -9.19 -44.27 -14.14
N HIS A 34 -8.77 -44.98 -13.10
CA HIS A 34 -9.60 -45.22 -11.90
C HIS A 34 -9.72 -43.96 -10.99
N LEU A 35 -9.04 -42.88 -11.35
CA LEU A 35 -8.95 -41.63 -10.58
C LEU A 35 -10.12 -40.68 -10.72
N GLU A 36 -11.04 -40.94 -11.65
CA GLU A 36 -12.24 -40.13 -11.88
C GLU A 36 -13.22 -40.12 -10.68
N ARG A 37 -12.87 -40.78 -9.57
CA ARG A 37 -13.74 -40.99 -8.39
C ARG A 37 -13.18 -40.46 -7.07
N PHE A 38 -11.95 -39.92 -7.05
CA PHE A 38 -11.28 -39.52 -5.79
C PHE A 38 -11.11 -38.00 -5.65
N GLY A 39 -12.17 -37.22 -5.89
CA GLY A 39 -12.14 -35.76 -5.80
C GLY A 39 -11.66 -35.24 -4.44
N LYS A 40 -12.17 -35.82 -3.34
CA LYS A 40 -11.69 -35.48 -1.98
C LYS A 40 -10.21 -35.75 -1.72
N ALA A 41 -9.63 -36.77 -2.36
CA ALA A 41 -8.20 -37.06 -2.22
C ALA A 41 -7.37 -36.01 -2.98
N TRP A 42 -7.82 -35.61 -4.16
CA TRP A 42 -7.23 -34.50 -4.91
C TRP A 42 -7.35 -33.17 -4.16
N ASP A 43 -8.49 -32.88 -3.52
CA ASP A 43 -8.65 -31.71 -2.67
C ASP A 43 -7.61 -31.71 -1.52
N ALA A 44 -7.45 -32.86 -0.86
CA ALA A 44 -6.52 -33.01 0.26
C ALA A 44 -5.05 -32.84 -0.17
N VAL A 45 -4.66 -33.44 -1.31
CA VAL A 45 -3.34 -33.21 -1.92
C VAL A 45 -3.16 -31.73 -2.23
N GLY A 46 -4.15 -31.09 -2.85
CA GLY A 46 -4.05 -29.70 -3.23
C GLY A 46 -3.81 -28.75 -2.06
N ARG A 47 -4.46 -29.01 -0.91
CA ARG A 47 -4.30 -28.20 0.31
C ARG A 47 -2.96 -28.41 1.02
N ARG A 48 -2.38 -29.63 0.96
CA ARG A 48 -1.25 -30.02 1.82
C ARG A 48 0.08 -30.14 1.07
N HIS A 49 0.05 -30.39 -0.24
CA HIS A 49 1.27 -30.43 -1.06
C HIS A 49 1.73 -29.01 -1.40
N ARG A 50 2.58 -28.44 -0.55
CA ARG A 50 3.12 -27.08 -0.68
C ARG A 50 4.57 -27.09 -1.15
N PRO A 51 5.04 -26.02 -1.81
CA PRO A 51 6.47 -25.83 -2.00
C PRO A 51 7.17 -25.78 -0.63
N PRO A 52 8.43 -26.23 -0.52
CA PRO A 52 9.18 -26.14 0.73
C PRO A 52 9.18 -24.69 1.22
N ASN A 53 8.85 -24.48 2.50
CA ASN A 53 8.75 -23.15 3.09
C ASN A 53 10.00 -22.31 2.79
N GLN A 54 9.84 -21.23 2.02
CA GLN A 54 10.85 -20.20 1.88
C GLN A 54 10.91 -19.41 3.19
N GLY A 55 11.60 -19.96 4.18
CA GLY A 55 11.92 -19.23 5.40
C GLY A 55 12.70 -17.97 5.03
N THR A 56 12.12 -16.81 5.35
CA THR A 56 12.75 -15.48 5.32
C THR A 56 13.26 -14.95 3.97
N HIS A 57 12.91 -13.70 3.70
CA HIS A 57 13.32 -12.88 2.56
C HIS A 57 14.82 -12.96 2.23
N GLN A 58 15.31 -13.94 1.43
CA GLN A 58 16.66 -13.85 0.81
C GLN A 58 17.08 -14.96 -0.18
N GLN A 59 16.20 -15.64 -0.91
CA GLN A 59 16.66 -16.47 -2.05
C GLN A 59 16.14 -15.97 -3.42
N PRO A 60 17.04 -15.57 -4.35
CA PRO A 60 16.64 -15.03 -5.66
C PRO A 60 16.17 -16.09 -6.68
N VAL A 61 16.37 -17.38 -6.39
CA VAL A 61 16.00 -18.48 -7.27
C VAL A 61 15.17 -19.46 -6.47
N ALA A 62 13.88 -19.55 -6.79
CA ALA A 62 13.02 -20.56 -6.22
C ALA A 62 13.56 -21.94 -6.67
N PRO A 63 13.73 -22.91 -5.76
CA PRO A 63 14.21 -24.24 -6.14
C PRO A 63 13.29 -24.86 -7.19
N GLU A 64 13.85 -25.64 -8.12
CA GLU A 64 13.04 -26.33 -9.14
C GLU A 64 11.95 -27.18 -8.46
N PRO A 65 10.72 -27.22 -9.02
CA PRO A 65 9.67 -28.06 -8.47
C PRO A 65 10.11 -29.52 -8.43
N PRO A 66 9.79 -30.26 -7.34
CA PRO A 66 10.05 -31.69 -7.31
C PRO A 66 9.29 -32.38 -8.47
N PRO A 67 9.79 -33.52 -8.99
CA PRO A 67 9.18 -34.20 -10.14
C PRO A 67 7.69 -34.53 -9.95
N GLU A 68 7.29 -34.78 -8.70
CA GLU A 68 5.89 -34.96 -8.32
C GLU A 68 5.02 -33.74 -8.65
N ALA A 69 5.49 -32.52 -8.35
CA ALA A 69 4.73 -31.30 -8.59
C ALA A 69 4.45 -31.12 -10.09
N TRP A 70 5.44 -31.40 -10.94
CA TRP A 70 5.26 -31.42 -12.40
C TRP A 70 4.24 -32.46 -12.86
N ARG A 71 4.26 -33.65 -12.26
CA ARG A 71 3.28 -34.71 -12.59
C ARG A 71 1.86 -34.33 -12.16
N ILE A 72 1.69 -33.73 -10.98
CA ILE A 72 0.39 -33.18 -10.53
C ILE A 72 -0.09 -32.12 -11.52
N PHE A 73 0.76 -31.15 -11.83
CA PHE A 73 0.46 -30.05 -12.74
C PHE A 73 -0.03 -30.54 -14.11
N HIS A 74 0.70 -31.46 -14.74
CA HIS A 74 0.32 -32.01 -16.04
C HIS A 74 -0.88 -32.98 -15.99
N ALA A 75 -1.27 -33.44 -14.81
CA ALA A 75 -2.49 -34.23 -14.64
C ALA A 75 -3.75 -33.35 -14.58
N LEU A 76 -3.66 -32.11 -14.09
CA LEU A 76 -4.82 -31.23 -13.90
C LEU A 76 -5.74 -31.09 -15.13
N PRO A 77 -5.22 -30.84 -16.35
CA PRO A 77 -6.09 -30.68 -17.51
C PRO A 77 -6.84 -31.96 -17.90
N ARG A 78 -6.39 -33.13 -17.42
CA ARG A 78 -6.93 -34.45 -17.74
C ARG A 78 -7.94 -34.97 -16.73
N LEU A 79 -8.13 -34.27 -15.60
CA LEU A 79 -9.12 -34.64 -14.59
C LEU A 79 -10.55 -34.46 -15.14
N SER A 80 -11.43 -35.39 -14.78
CA SER A 80 -12.85 -35.33 -15.15
C SER A 80 -13.57 -34.19 -14.42
N ASN A 81 -14.65 -33.67 -15.00
CA ASN A 81 -15.44 -32.60 -14.36
C ASN A 81 -15.89 -32.96 -12.93
N PRO A 82 -16.38 -34.18 -12.62
CA PRO A 82 -16.78 -34.53 -11.25
C PRO A 82 -15.62 -34.44 -10.24
N VAL A 83 -14.40 -34.83 -10.64
CA VAL A 83 -13.21 -34.68 -9.78
C VAL A 83 -12.89 -33.20 -9.58
N LEU A 84 -12.94 -32.39 -10.63
CA LEU A 84 -12.68 -30.94 -10.54
C LEU A 84 -13.72 -30.23 -9.67
N GLU A 85 -15.00 -30.61 -9.75
CA GLU A 85 -16.06 -30.07 -8.89
C GLU A 85 -15.80 -30.32 -7.40
N GLU A 86 -15.37 -31.53 -7.04
CA GLU A 86 -15.05 -31.89 -5.66
C GLU A 86 -13.72 -31.30 -5.18
N ALA A 87 -12.73 -31.19 -6.07
CA ALA A 87 -11.36 -30.83 -5.72
C ALA A 87 -11.00 -29.36 -5.98
N ALA A 88 -11.92 -28.54 -6.49
CA ALA A 88 -11.64 -27.20 -6.98
C ALA A 88 -10.90 -26.32 -5.97
N ALA A 89 -11.31 -26.37 -4.69
CA ALA A 89 -10.71 -25.55 -3.66
C ALA A 89 -9.24 -25.92 -3.39
N GLY A 90 -8.95 -27.19 -3.13
CA GLY A 90 -7.59 -27.67 -2.92
C GLY A 90 -6.71 -27.50 -4.16
N LEU A 91 -7.22 -27.77 -5.37
CA LEU A 91 -6.43 -27.63 -6.60
C LEU A 91 -6.14 -26.16 -6.95
N ALA A 92 -7.07 -25.24 -6.66
CA ALA A 92 -6.86 -23.82 -6.87
C ALA A 92 -5.81 -23.27 -5.89
N ASP A 93 -5.90 -23.67 -4.63
CA ASP A 93 -4.89 -23.40 -3.61
C ASP A 93 -3.53 -23.95 -4.04
N TRP A 94 -3.44 -25.22 -4.45
CA TRP A 94 -2.20 -25.80 -4.99
C TRP A 94 -1.60 -24.95 -6.11
N LEU A 95 -2.39 -24.61 -7.14
CA LEU A 95 -1.93 -23.75 -8.24
C LEU A 95 -1.46 -22.39 -7.74
N GLY A 96 -2.18 -21.77 -6.81
CA GLY A 96 -1.79 -20.48 -6.22
C GLY A 96 -0.40 -20.50 -5.58
N ASN A 97 -0.04 -21.58 -4.89
CA ASN A 97 1.27 -21.70 -4.21
C ASN A 97 2.40 -22.12 -5.15
N TRP A 98 2.09 -22.95 -6.15
CA TRP A 98 3.10 -23.47 -7.08
C TRP A 98 3.31 -22.57 -8.30
N ALA A 99 2.39 -21.67 -8.64
CA ALA A 99 2.43 -20.88 -9.87
C ALA A 99 3.75 -20.12 -10.10
N GLN A 100 4.36 -19.56 -9.05
CA GLN A 100 5.65 -18.89 -9.18
C GLN A 100 6.77 -19.84 -9.67
N HIS A 101 6.75 -21.09 -9.24
CA HIS A 101 7.73 -22.11 -9.63
C HIS A 101 7.41 -22.74 -11.00
N LEU A 102 6.17 -22.60 -11.48
CA LEU A 102 5.68 -23.08 -12.78
C LEU A 102 5.71 -21.97 -13.85
N ARG A 103 6.27 -20.80 -13.53
CA ARG A 103 6.28 -19.64 -14.43
C ARG A 103 7.03 -19.96 -15.72
N GLY A 104 6.43 -19.61 -16.86
CA GLY A 104 6.99 -19.86 -18.19
C GLY A 104 6.52 -21.16 -18.83
N ASP A 105 5.87 -22.07 -18.10
CA ASP A 105 5.24 -23.25 -18.69
C ASP A 105 3.92 -22.87 -19.38
N ARG A 106 3.77 -23.28 -20.65
CA ARG A 106 2.60 -22.98 -21.48
C ARG A 106 1.32 -23.66 -21.01
N ALA A 107 1.40 -24.73 -20.23
CA ALA A 107 0.21 -25.41 -19.70
C ALA A 107 -0.41 -24.67 -18.50
N LEU A 108 0.29 -23.68 -17.92
CA LEU A 108 -0.17 -23.03 -16.69
C LEU A 108 -1.45 -22.20 -16.92
N PRO A 109 -1.52 -21.33 -17.94
CA PRO A 109 -2.76 -20.62 -18.25
C PRO A 109 -3.91 -21.59 -18.60
N THR A 110 -3.62 -22.67 -19.33
CA THR A 110 -4.62 -23.70 -19.66
C THR A 110 -5.18 -24.39 -18.40
N ALA A 111 -4.32 -24.75 -17.45
CA ALA A 111 -4.73 -25.35 -16.18
C ALA A 111 -5.59 -24.39 -15.34
N ILE A 112 -5.22 -23.11 -15.30
CA ILE A 112 -6.00 -22.06 -14.63
C ILE A 112 -7.38 -21.93 -15.29
N ALA A 113 -7.43 -21.76 -16.61
CA ALA A 113 -8.68 -21.62 -17.35
C ALA A 113 -9.62 -22.83 -17.15
N ARG A 114 -9.05 -24.04 -17.12
CA ARG A 114 -9.81 -25.28 -16.90
C ARG A 114 -10.44 -25.34 -15.51
N LEU A 115 -9.73 -24.88 -14.47
CA LEU A 115 -10.21 -24.92 -13.09
C LEU A 115 -11.15 -23.74 -12.74
N TRP A 116 -11.03 -22.63 -13.47
CA TRP A 116 -11.73 -21.38 -13.23
C TRP A 116 -13.24 -21.49 -12.94
N PRO A 117 -14.06 -22.17 -13.77
CA PRO A 117 -15.51 -22.21 -13.52
C PRO A 117 -15.87 -22.93 -12.21
N PHE A 118 -15.10 -23.96 -11.83
CA PHE A 118 -15.31 -24.69 -10.59
C PHE A 118 -14.86 -23.88 -9.38
N ALA A 119 -13.71 -23.21 -9.49
CA ALA A 119 -13.22 -22.30 -8.45
C ALA A 119 -14.17 -21.12 -8.21
N ALA A 120 -14.74 -20.54 -9.28
CA ALA A 120 -15.74 -19.49 -9.19
C ALA A 120 -17.00 -19.97 -8.45
N ALA A 121 -17.53 -21.14 -8.84
CA ALA A 121 -18.72 -21.73 -8.22
C ALA A 121 -18.54 -22.04 -6.72
N VAL A 122 -17.34 -22.47 -6.30
CA VAL A 122 -17.04 -22.66 -4.87
C VAL A 122 -16.93 -21.32 -4.17
N SER A 123 -16.24 -20.35 -4.77
CA SER A 123 -15.98 -19.04 -4.15
C SER A 123 -17.27 -18.22 -3.94
N ASP A 124 -18.26 -18.36 -4.82
CA ASP A 124 -19.57 -17.72 -4.67
C ASP A 124 -20.39 -18.30 -3.50
N ARG A 125 -20.09 -19.53 -3.06
CA ARG A 125 -20.79 -20.20 -1.95
C ARG A 125 -20.12 -20.01 -0.60
N THR A 126 -18.83 -19.71 -0.59
CA THR A 126 -18.05 -19.51 0.64
C THR A 126 -18.23 -18.09 1.18
N THR A 127 -18.69 -17.98 2.42
CA THR A 127 -18.73 -16.74 3.21
C THR A 127 -17.83 -16.89 4.44
N ASP A 128 -16.62 -17.44 4.27
CA ASP A 128 -15.74 -17.86 5.38
C ASP A 128 -15.15 -16.70 6.19
N ALA A 129 -15.33 -15.45 5.76
CA ALA A 129 -14.86 -14.29 6.49
C ALA A 129 -15.78 -13.97 7.69
N THR A 130 -15.66 -14.80 8.74
CA THR A 130 -16.57 -14.89 9.90
C THR A 130 -16.36 -13.85 11.00
N ASP A 131 -15.37 -12.96 10.90
CA ASP A 131 -15.03 -12.02 11.99
C ASP A 131 -15.17 -10.52 11.65
N TYR A 132 -15.59 -10.16 10.43
CA TYR A 132 -15.82 -8.76 10.09
C TYR A 132 -17.28 -8.38 10.37
N GLU A 133 -17.54 -7.92 11.60
CA GLU A 133 -18.79 -7.24 11.98
C GLU A 133 -19.18 -6.17 10.93
N ASP A 134 -20.47 -5.87 10.79
CA ASP A 134 -21.06 -4.91 9.83
C ASP A 134 -20.65 -3.45 10.09
N LYS A 135 -19.34 -3.18 10.02
CA LYS A 135 -18.73 -1.85 10.06
C LYS A 135 -18.51 -1.35 8.63
N GLU A 136 -18.36 -0.04 8.48
CA GLU A 136 -17.98 0.58 7.21
C GLU A 136 -16.70 -0.09 6.65
N GLY A 137 -16.76 -0.50 5.38
CA GLY A 137 -15.66 -1.20 4.71
C GLY A 137 -15.50 -2.69 5.05
N ALA A 138 -16.37 -3.29 5.87
CA ALA A 138 -16.30 -4.72 6.22
C ALA A 138 -16.33 -5.62 4.97
N GLU A 139 -17.21 -5.33 4.02
CA GLU A 139 -17.29 -6.10 2.77
C GLU A 139 -16.00 -6.03 1.96
N ALA A 140 -15.41 -4.84 1.85
CA ALA A 140 -14.14 -4.67 1.16
C ALA A 140 -12.99 -5.43 1.87
N LYS A 141 -13.02 -5.53 3.20
CA LYS A 141 -12.07 -6.37 3.97
C LYS A 141 -12.29 -7.86 3.74
N ARG A 142 -13.54 -8.31 3.69
CA ARG A 142 -13.89 -9.70 3.34
C ARG A 142 -13.39 -10.06 1.95
N VAL A 143 -13.65 -9.21 0.95
CA VAL A 143 -13.13 -9.43 -0.41
C VAL A 143 -11.61 -9.38 -0.46
N ALA A 144 -10.96 -8.49 0.30
CA ALA A 144 -9.50 -8.47 0.39
C ALA A 144 -8.95 -9.79 0.95
N HIS A 145 -9.56 -10.32 2.02
CA HIS A 145 -9.23 -11.63 2.59
C HIS A 145 -9.46 -12.76 1.56
N ASP A 146 -10.63 -12.79 0.92
CA ASP A 146 -10.99 -13.80 -0.07
C ASP A 146 -10.08 -13.74 -1.31
N SER A 147 -9.57 -12.56 -1.68
CA SER A 147 -8.62 -12.42 -2.80
C SER A 147 -7.31 -13.17 -2.61
N LEU A 148 -7.00 -13.56 -1.36
CA LEU A 148 -5.82 -14.34 -0.99
C LEU A 148 -6.14 -15.79 -0.61
N ASN A 149 -7.37 -16.07 -0.16
CA ASN A 149 -7.69 -17.37 0.46
C ASN A 149 -8.77 -18.16 -0.28
N SER A 150 -9.59 -17.51 -1.11
CA SER A 150 -10.62 -18.19 -1.88
C SER A 150 -10.03 -18.92 -3.09
N PRO A 151 -10.69 -19.97 -3.61
CA PRO A 151 -10.25 -20.65 -4.82
C PRO A 151 -10.07 -19.71 -6.01
N ILE A 152 -11.00 -18.78 -6.24
CA ILE A 152 -10.90 -17.83 -7.35
C ILE A 152 -9.78 -16.80 -7.13
N GLY A 153 -9.56 -16.37 -5.88
CA GLY A 153 -8.45 -15.50 -5.50
C GLY A 153 -7.09 -16.15 -5.77
N ASN A 154 -6.95 -17.42 -5.40
CA ASN A 154 -5.74 -18.22 -5.68
C ASN A 154 -5.47 -18.36 -7.17
N LEU A 155 -6.50 -18.63 -7.98
CA LEU A 155 -6.35 -18.69 -9.44
C LEU A 155 -6.02 -17.34 -10.08
N ALA A 156 -6.63 -16.25 -9.61
CA ALA A 156 -6.26 -14.91 -10.05
C ALA A 156 -4.81 -14.56 -9.67
N GLY A 157 -4.34 -15.00 -8.49
CA GLY A 157 -2.93 -14.92 -8.11
C GLY A 157 -2.02 -15.73 -9.03
N ALA A 158 -2.37 -16.98 -9.32
CA ALA A 158 -1.63 -17.85 -10.24
C ALA A 158 -1.55 -17.24 -11.66
N PHE A 159 -2.64 -16.63 -12.14
CA PHE A 159 -2.67 -15.90 -13.40
C PHE A 159 -1.65 -14.75 -13.40
N LEU A 160 -1.61 -13.93 -12.36
CA LEU A 160 -0.63 -12.84 -12.26
C LEU A 160 0.81 -13.36 -12.19
N HIS A 161 1.06 -14.53 -11.58
CA HIS A 161 2.38 -15.17 -11.60
C HIS A 161 2.75 -15.75 -12.98
N SER A 162 1.77 -16.19 -13.77
CA SER A 162 1.97 -16.68 -15.13
C SER A 162 2.33 -15.58 -16.13
N CYS A 163 2.04 -14.32 -15.79
CA CYS A 163 2.34 -13.16 -16.63
C CYS A 163 3.87 -12.96 -16.78
N PRO A 164 4.40 -12.76 -18.02
CA PRO A 164 5.83 -12.59 -18.27
C PRO A 164 6.32 -11.19 -17.88
N ASN A 165 7.64 -10.93 -18.04
CA ASN A 165 8.18 -9.58 -17.91
C ASN A 165 7.86 -8.77 -19.18
N LEU A 166 7.26 -7.59 -19.04
CA LEU A 166 6.90 -6.74 -20.18
C LEU A 166 8.10 -6.16 -20.94
N THR A 167 9.30 -6.24 -20.38
CA THR A 167 10.54 -5.89 -21.09
C THR A 167 10.89 -6.95 -22.14
N GLU A 168 10.55 -8.22 -21.87
CA GLU A 168 10.81 -9.35 -22.75
C GLU A 168 9.63 -9.62 -23.69
N VAL A 169 8.40 -9.51 -23.15
CA VAL A 169 7.15 -9.74 -23.87
C VAL A 169 6.19 -8.56 -23.62
N PRO A 170 6.28 -7.47 -24.40
CA PRO A 170 5.49 -6.26 -24.16
C PRO A 170 3.98 -6.43 -24.26
N HIS A 171 3.51 -7.31 -25.16
CA HIS A 171 2.09 -7.56 -25.43
C HIS A 171 1.74 -9.04 -25.20
N PRO A 172 1.79 -9.53 -23.95
CA PRO A 172 1.73 -10.95 -23.66
C PRO A 172 0.39 -11.58 -24.06
N PHE A 173 -0.71 -10.84 -23.92
CA PHE A 173 -2.04 -11.32 -24.28
C PHE A 173 -2.28 -11.32 -25.80
N GLU A 174 -1.48 -10.61 -26.58
CA GLU A 174 -1.54 -10.67 -28.04
C GLU A 174 -0.88 -11.94 -28.58
N VAL A 175 0.25 -12.32 -27.96
CA VAL A 175 1.08 -13.45 -28.37
C VAL A 175 0.60 -14.78 -27.80
N ASP A 176 0.11 -14.79 -26.57
CA ASP A 176 -0.32 -15.99 -25.86
C ASP A 176 -1.86 -16.01 -25.73
N GLY A 177 -2.49 -16.86 -26.54
CA GLY A 177 -3.94 -17.04 -26.56
C GLY A 177 -4.49 -17.64 -25.27
N ASP A 178 -3.73 -18.49 -24.58
CA ASP A 178 -4.19 -19.13 -23.34
C ASP A 178 -4.16 -18.14 -22.17
N LEU A 179 -3.13 -17.28 -22.11
CA LEU A 179 -3.11 -16.14 -21.17
C LEU A 179 -4.29 -15.18 -21.44
N ARG A 180 -4.60 -14.92 -22.71
CA ARG A 180 -5.76 -14.10 -23.09
C ARG A 180 -7.07 -14.70 -22.60
N VAL A 181 -7.24 -16.02 -22.71
CA VAL A 181 -8.45 -16.71 -22.21
C VAL A 181 -8.63 -16.48 -20.71
N VAL A 182 -7.57 -16.64 -19.91
CA VAL A 182 -7.66 -16.40 -18.45
C VAL A 182 -7.98 -14.93 -18.14
N ARG A 183 -7.35 -13.99 -18.86
CA ARG A 183 -7.64 -12.56 -18.76
C ARG A 183 -9.13 -12.27 -19.04
N ASP A 184 -9.70 -12.88 -20.06
CA ASP A 184 -11.11 -12.69 -20.44
C ASP A 184 -12.08 -13.37 -19.47
N LEU A 185 -11.67 -14.46 -18.81
CA LEU A 185 -12.41 -15.06 -17.71
C LEU A 185 -12.53 -14.11 -16.52
N VAL A 186 -11.47 -13.37 -16.16
CA VAL A 186 -11.53 -12.34 -15.10
C VAL A 186 -12.59 -11.28 -15.41
N ALA A 187 -12.66 -10.83 -16.67
CA ALA A 187 -13.59 -9.79 -17.10
C ALA A 187 -15.06 -10.28 -17.13
N SER A 188 -15.27 -11.51 -17.58
CA SER A 188 -16.61 -12.09 -17.77
C SER A 188 -17.22 -12.72 -16.52
N THR A 189 -16.41 -13.07 -15.52
CA THR A 189 -16.91 -13.69 -14.29
C THR A 189 -17.75 -12.69 -13.49
N GLY A 190 -19.02 -13.03 -13.29
CA GLY A 190 -19.96 -12.27 -12.47
C GLY A 190 -19.91 -12.66 -10.98
N GLY A 191 -20.88 -12.18 -10.21
CA GLY A 191 -21.04 -12.56 -8.80
C GLY A 191 -19.89 -12.10 -7.91
N ARG A 192 -19.84 -12.67 -6.69
CA ARG A 192 -18.80 -12.37 -5.70
C ARG A 192 -17.44 -12.82 -6.20
N ALA A 193 -17.37 -13.99 -6.83
CA ALA A 193 -16.15 -14.54 -7.39
C ALA A 193 -15.49 -13.58 -8.39
N GLY A 194 -16.31 -12.93 -9.24
CA GLY A 194 -15.85 -11.89 -10.16
C GLY A 194 -15.22 -10.69 -9.46
N VAL A 195 -15.87 -10.19 -8.39
CA VAL A 195 -15.33 -9.08 -7.59
C VAL A 195 -13.97 -9.45 -6.98
N VAL A 196 -13.86 -10.66 -6.42
CA VAL A 196 -12.61 -11.17 -5.81
C VAL A 196 -11.49 -11.26 -6.84
N ALA A 197 -11.77 -11.82 -8.02
CA ALA A 197 -10.80 -11.92 -9.12
C ALA A 197 -10.32 -10.53 -9.60
N ARG A 198 -11.26 -9.59 -9.80
CA ARG A 198 -10.94 -8.21 -10.19
C ARG A 198 -10.19 -7.46 -9.11
N PHE A 199 -10.55 -7.64 -7.83
CA PHE A 199 -9.81 -7.08 -6.70
C PHE A 199 -8.34 -7.49 -6.77
N ARG A 200 -8.08 -8.79 -6.95
CA ARG A 200 -6.72 -9.33 -7.09
C ARG A 200 -6.00 -8.69 -8.28
N CYS A 201 -6.67 -8.56 -9.43
CA CYS A 201 -6.08 -7.93 -10.62
C CYS A 201 -5.80 -6.43 -10.44
N VAL A 202 -6.62 -5.69 -9.70
CA VAL A 202 -6.39 -4.26 -9.40
C VAL A 202 -5.11 -4.06 -8.56
N THR A 203 -4.73 -5.02 -7.72
CA THR A 203 -3.44 -4.97 -7.02
C THR A 203 -2.23 -5.03 -7.98
N ALA A 204 -2.43 -5.51 -9.21
CA ALA A 204 -1.44 -5.54 -10.29
C ALA A 204 -1.80 -4.60 -11.46
N LEU A 205 -2.65 -3.59 -11.21
CA LEU A 205 -3.15 -2.68 -12.23
C LEU A 205 -2.06 -2.02 -13.11
N PRO A 206 -0.92 -1.53 -12.57
CA PRO A 206 0.12 -0.93 -13.40
C PRO A 206 0.62 -1.86 -14.51
N TYR A 207 0.81 -3.15 -14.18
CA TYR A 207 1.23 -4.18 -15.12
C TYR A 207 0.15 -4.39 -16.17
N LEU A 208 -1.10 -4.60 -15.76
CA LEU A 208 -2.20 -4.92 -16.68
C LEU A 208 -2.51 -3.76 -17.63
N MET A 209 -2.42 -2.51 -17.17
CA MET A 209 -2.56 -1.33 -18.03
C MET A 209 -1.47 -1.23 -19.08
N GLN A 210 -0.24 -1.67 -18.77
CA GLN A 210 0.86 -1.67 -19.72
C GLN A 210 0.78 -2.86 -20.69
N ALA A 211 0.38 -4.03 -20.18
CA ALA A 211 0.26 -5.25 -20.96
C ALA A 211 -0.92 -5.21 -21.97
N ASP A 212 -2.05 -4.64 -21.54
CA ASP A 212 -3.23 -4.41 -22.38
C ASP A 212 -4.12 -3.30 -21.78
N GLY A 213 -3.87 -2.07 -22.22
CA GLY A 213 -4.58 -0.89 -21.73
C GLY A 213 -6.08 -0.90 -22.06
N ALA A 214 -6.48 -1.39 -23.23
CA ALA A 214 -7.89 -1.40 -23.64
C ALA A 214 -8.72 -2.37 -22.80
N TRP A 215 -8.15 -3.56 -22.52
CA TRP A 215 -8.76 -4.51 -21.61
C TRP A 215 -8.80 -3.96 -20.17
N ALA A 216 -7.70 -3.39 -19.67
CA ALA A 216 -7.68 -2.86 -18.31
C ALA A 216 -8.71 -1.73 -18.12
N GLU A 217 -8.87 -0.87 -19.12
CA GLU A 217 -9.86 0.20 -19.15
C GLU A 217 -11.29 -0.35 -19.00
N THR A 218 -11.63 -1.36 -19.79
CA THR A 218 -12.99 -1.92 -19.83
C THR A 218 -13.30 -2.84 -18.65
N ALA A 219 -12.37 -3.72 -18.28
CA ALA A 219 -12.59 -4.78 -17.31
C ALA A 219 -12.33 -4.36 -15.85
N LEU A 220 -11.40 -3.42 -15.62
CA LEU A 220 -10.97 -3.02 -14.28
C LEU A 220 -11.30 -1.56 -13.98
N LEU A 221 -10.86 -0.63 -14.84
CA LEU A 221 -10.98 0.80 -14.57
C LEU A 221 -12.45 1.22 -14.54
N SER A 222 -13.25 0.90 -15.56
CA SER A 222 -14.68 1.25 -15.61
C SER A 222 -15.47 0.84 -14.37
N ARG A 223 -15.15 -0.36 -13.81
CA ARG A 223 -15.75 -0.92 -12.60
C ARG A 223 -15.27 -0.23 -11.32
N LEU A 224 -14.02 0.19 -11.32
CA LEU A 224 -13.43 0.97 -10.25
C LEU A 224 -13.98 2.41 -10.26
N GLU A 225 -14.30 2.99 -11.41
CA GLU A 225 -14.90 4.33 -11.49
C GLU A 225 -16.37 4.34 -11.04
N ALA A 226 -17.13 3.33 -11.44
CA ALA A 226 -18.57 3.28 -11.19
C ALA A 226 -19.10 1.85 -10.97
N GLY A 227 -20.20 1.76 -10.23
CA GLY A 227 -20.93 0.51 -10.00
C GLY A 227 -20.82 -0.01 -8.57
N PRO A 228 -21.52 -1.12 -8.27
CA PRO A 228 -21.68 -1.62 -6.91
C PRO A 228 -20.39 -2.19 -6.28
N GLU A 229 -19.41 -2.57 -7.10
CA GLU A 229 -18.11 -3.09 -6.63
C GLU A 229 -17.02 -2.03 -6.50
N SER A 230 -17.31 -0.78 -6.88
CA SER A 230 -16.31 0.30 -6.98
C SER A 230 -15.57 0.54 -5.67
N ASP A 231 -16.28 0.66 -4.55
CA ASP A 231 -15.66 0.93 -3.24
C ASP A 231 -14.76 -0.23 -2.77
N VAL A 232 -15.14 -1.47 -3.10
CA VAL A 232 -14.33 -2.65 -2.83
C VAL A 232 -13.05 -2.64 -3.66
N LEU A 233 -13.14 -2.29 -4.95
CA LEU A 233 -11.98 -2.21 -5.83
C LEU A 233 -11.04 -1.04 -5.48
N TRP A 234 -11.57 0.08 -4.96
CA TRP A 234 -10.75 1.15 -4.42
C TRP A 234 -9.88 0.71 -3.25
N ARG A 235 -10.34 -0.25 -2.44
CA ARG A 235 -9.48 -0.85 -1.40
C ARG A 235 -8.32 -1.62 -2.00
N ALA A 236 -8.49 -2.30 -3.13
CA ALA A 236 -7.38 -3.00 -3.80
C ALA A 236 -6.25 -2.04 -4.21
N MET A 237 -6.58 -0.78 -4.50
CA MET A 237 -5.57 0.24 -4.83
C MET A 237 -4.60 0.51 -3.69
N VAL A 238 -4.96 0.27 -2.43
CA VAL A 238 -4.04 0.40 -1.28
C VAL A 238 -2.81 -0.49 -1.48
N TYR A 239 -3.01 -1.70 -2.01
CA TYR A 239 -1.96 -2.70 -2.24
C TYR A 239 -1.29 -2.57 -3.61
N SER A 240 -1.84 -1.75 -4.51
CA SER A 240 -1.31 -1.59 -5.87
C SER A 240 -0.03 -0.75 -5.86
N PRO A 241 1.06 -1.17 -6.54
CA PRO A 241 2.28 -0.37 -6.60
C PRO A 241 2.07 1.05 -7.16
N HIS A 242 2.92 1.99 -6.75
CA HIS A 242 2.88 3.36 -7.26
C HIS A 242 3.54 3.44 -8.63
N TYR A 243 2.77 3.76 -9.67
CA TYR A 243 3.29 3.93 -11.03
C TYR A 243 2.68 5.15 -11.72
N ARG A 244 3.49 5.79 -12.56
CA ARG A 244 3.13 7.03 -13.26
C ARG A 244 1.95 6.86 -14.22
N ASN A 245 1.90 5.76 -14.98
CA ASN A 245 0.80 5.51 -15.91
C ASN A 245 -0.56 5.40 -15.19
N VAL A 246 -0.58 4.79 -14.00
CA VAL A 246 -1.77 4.75 -13.15
C VAL A 246 -2.15 6.15 -12.69
N MET A 247 -1.18 6.97 -12.25
CA MET A 247 -1.45 8.34 -11.81
C MET A 247 -1.96 9.23 -12.95
N ALA A 248 -1.41 9.10 -14.15
CA ALA A 248 -1.88 9.84 -15.33
C ALA A 248 -3.35 9.53 -15.65
N ARG A 249 -3.80 8.28 -15.48
CA ARG A 249 -5.17 7.87 -15.77
C ARG A 249 -6.15 8.10 -14.62
N LEU A 250 -5.74 7.81 -13.39
CA LEU A 250 -6.62 7.75 -12.23
C LEU A 250 -6.39 8.88 -11.22
N GLY A 251 -5.34 9.69 -11.32
CA GLY A 251 -4.97 10.67 -10.29
C GLY A 251 -6.11 11.62 -9.93
N ARG A 252 -6.83 12.14 -10.93
CA ARG A 252 -7.99 13.02 -10.71
C ARG A 252 -9.12 12.31 -9.98
N LEU A 253 -9.40 11.07 -10.37
CA LEU A 253 -10.43 10.25 -9.74
C LEU A 253 -10.04 9.85 -8.31
N MET A 254 -8.77 9.53 -8.07
CA MET A 254 -8.23 9.28 -6.73
C MET A 254 -8.45 10.50 -5.83
N ALA A 255 -8.16 11.70 -6.32
CA ALA A 255 -8.36 12.94 -5.56
C ALA A 255 -9.84 13.15 -5.21
N ARG A 256 -10.74 12.95 -6.19
CA ARG A 256 -12.19 13.03 -5.98
C ARG A 256 -12.71 11.97 -5.01
N ARG A 257 -12.22 10.73 -5.12
CA ARG A 257 -12.64 9.62 -4.26
C ARG A 257 -12.12 9.74 -2.83
N ALA A 258 -10.91 10.26 -2.65
CA ALA A 258 -10.41 10.64 -1.33
C ALA A 258 -11.27 11.74 -0.69
N ALA A 259 -11.76 12.69 -1.48
CA ALA A 259 -12.62 13.77 -1.04
C ALA A 259 -14.05 13.31 -0.71
N SER A 260 -14.63 12.40 -1.50
CA SER A 260 -15.97 11.87 -1.26
C SER A 260 -16.01 11.02 0.01
N GLY A 261 -16.99 11.25 0.89
CA GLY A 261 -17.33 10.29 1.95
C GLY A 261 -17.78 8.96 1.35
N GLY A 262 -17.59 7.84 2.06
CA GLY A 262 -18.02 6.50 1.65
C GLY A 262 -16.90 5.46 1.53
N LEU A 263 -15.65 5.90 1.40
CA LEU A 263 -14.48 5.04 1.60
C LEU A 263 -14.01 5.14 3.05
N ASP A 264 -13.52 4.03 3.60
CA ASP A 264 -12.95 4.05 4.94
C ASP A 264 -11.69 4.94 5.02
N MET A 265 -11.34 5.34 6.25
CA MET A 265 -10.24 6.28 6.49
C MET A 265 -8.89 5.76 5.97
N GLU A 266 -8.66 4.45 6.01
CA GLU A 266 -7.41 3.84 5.59
C GLU A 266 -7.23 3.96 4.07
N VAL A 267 -8.26 3.62 3.30
CA VAL A 267 -8.27 3.75 1.84
C VAL A 267 -8.12 5.22 1.46
N ARG A 268 -8.90 6.12 2.08
CA ARG A 268 -8.81 7.56 1.80
C ARG A 268 -7.43 8.12 2.10
N ARG A 269 -6.81 7.72 3.21
CA ARG A 269 -5.43 8.09 3.56
C ARG A 269 -4.44 7.62 2.49
N SER A 270 -4.56 6.38 2.02
CA SER A 270 -3.71 5.85 0.94
C SER A 270 -3.86 6.65 -0.36
N LEU A 271 -5.09 7.02 -0.74
CA LEU A 271 -5.34 7.83 -1.94
C LEU A 271 -4.77 9.25 -1.81
N VAL A 272 -4.93 9.89 -0.65
CA VAL A 272 -4.32 11.21 -0.37
C VAL A 272 -2.80 11.13 -0.48
N ASP A 273 -2.18 10.11 0.11
CA ASP A 273 -0.73 9.91 0.05
C ASP A 273 -0.23 9.70 -1.37
N ARG A 274 -0.95 8.90 -2.18
CA ARG A 274 -0.65 8.66 -3.61
C ARG A 274 -0.70 9.94 -4.43
N VAL A 275 -1.77 10.72 -4.30
CA VAL A 275 -1.95 11.99 -5.04
C VAL A 275 -0.86 12.98 -4.64
N CYS A 276 -0.60 13.14 -3.34
CA CYS A 276 0.43 14.07 -2.87
C CYS A 276 1.84 13.62 -3.30
N SER A 277 2.15 12.33 -3.21
CA SER A 277 3.44 11.78 -3.63
C SER A 277 3.68 11.91 -5.13
N ALA A 278 2.64 11.73 -5.95
CA ALA A 278 2.73 11.96 -7.39
C ALA A 278 3.06 13.42 -7.71
N ILE A 279 2.36 14.38 -7.09
CA ILE A 279 2.63 15.81 -7.28
C ILE A 279 4.03 16.19 -6.82
N LEU A 280 4.46 15.70 -5.65
CA LEU A 280 5.80 15.92 -5.13
C LEU A 280 6.88 15.34 -6.07
N SER A 281 6.63 14.16 -6.63
CA SER A 281 7.49 13.54 -7.64
C SER A 281 7.54 14.37 -8.93
N ASP A 282 6.40 14.87 -9.43
CA ASP A 282 6.37 15.68 -10.65
C ASP A 282 7.07 17.04 -10.46
N LEU A 283 6.94 17.65 -9.28
CA LEU A 283 7.72 18.81 -8.86
C LEU A 283 9.21 18.53 -8.89
N TRP A 284 9.66 17.45 -8.24
CA TRP A 284 11.07 17.05 -8.22
C TRP A 284 11.66 16.86 -9.62
N ASN A 285 10.86 16.33 -10.53
CA ASN A 285 11.27 16.08 -11.90
C ASN A 285 11.09 17.28 -12.84
N GLY A 286 10.58 18.43 -12.38
CA GLY A 286 10.29 19.59 -13.22
C GLY A 286 9.19 19.35 -14.26
N ARG A 287 8.24 18.44 -13.98
CA ARG A 287 7.20 17.97 -14.91
C ARG A 287 5.78 18.16 -14.38
N MET A 288 5.51 19.19 -13.57
CA MET A 288 4.19 19.37 -12.95
C MET A 288 3.06 19.30 -13.99
N GLU A 289 2.28 18.22 -13.96
CA GLU A 289 1.08 18.07 -14.78
C GLU A 289 -0.02 18.96 -14.20
N THR A 290 -0.38 20.03 -14.92
CA THR A 290 -1.34 21.05 -14.45
C THR A 290 -2.74 20.52 -14.20
N ASP A 291 -3.09 19.39 -14.80
CA ASP A 291 -4.46 18.89 -14.85
C ASP A 291 -4.90 18.21 -13.54
N LEU A 292 -3.97 17.66 -12.76
CA LEU A 292 -4.27 17.05 -11.46
C LEU A 292 -4.45 18.10 -10.35
N LEU A 293 -3.81 19.26 -10.50
CA LEU A 293 -3.70 20.27 -9.46
C LEU A 293 -5.06 20.78 -8.93
N PRO A 294 -6.05 21.12 -9.78
CA PRO A 294 -7.35 21.59 -9.30
C PRO A 294 -8.08 20.55 -8.44
N ASP A 295 -8.07 19.28 -8.87
CA ASP A 295 -8.73 18.19 -8.14
C ASP A 295 -7.98 17.87 -6.83
N ALA A 296 -6.64 17.95 -6.82
CA ALA A 296 -5.83 17.76 -5.62
C ALA A 296 -6.04 18.89 -4.58
N GLN A 297 -6.10 20.15 -5.03
CA GLN A 297 -6.42 21.27 -4.14
C GLN A 297 -7.84 21.13 -3.58
N GLN A 298 -8.82 20.76 -4.42
CA GLN A 298 -10.19 20.55 -3.98
C GLN A 298 -10.30 19.39 -2.97
N MET A 299 -9.56 18.29 -3.21
CA MET A 299 -9.43 17.20 -2.26
C MET A 299 -8.91 17.70 -0.92
N LEU A 300 -7.78 18.43 -0.90
CA LEU A 300 -7.19 18.94 0.33
C LEU A 300 -8.10 19.94 1.07
N ARG A 301 -9.04 20.61 0.41
CA ARG A 301 -10.07 21.44 1.06
C ARG A 301 -11.20 20.63 1.68
N SER A 302 -11.51 19.47 1.11
CA SER A 302 -12.72 18.70 1.43
C SER A 302 -12.48 17.55 2.40
N VAL A 303 -11.24 17.04 2.48
CA VAL A 303 -10.91 15.92 3.37
C VAL A 303 -10.84 16.33 4.84
N PRO A 304 -11.15 15.41 5.78
CA PRO A 304 -11.01 15.65 7.21
C PRO A 304 -9.60 16.07 7.63
N ASP A 305 -9.51 16.75 8.78
CA ASP A 305 -8.28 17.31 9.35
C ASP A 305 -7.15 16.29 9.43
N GLU A 306 -7.46 15.07 9.88
CA GLU A 306 -6.52 13.95 9.97
C GLU A 306 -5.83 13.67 8.62
N LEU A 307 -6.60 13.65 7.53
CA LEU A 307 -6.08 13.42 6.18
C LEU A 307 -5.31 14.64 5.66
N ARG A 308 -5.75 15.86 5.97
CA ARG A 308 -5.03 17.09 5.62
C ARG A 308 -3.66 17.17 6.30
N ALA A 309 -3.58 16.73 7.56
CA ALA A 309 -2.35 16.61 8.32
C ALA A 309 -1.46 15.49 7.78
N HIS A 310 -2.05 14.33 7.44
CA HIS A 310 -1.32 13.23 6.80
C HIS A 310 -0.68 13.65 5.46
N ALA A 311 -1.39 14.44 4.65
CA ALA A 311 -0.87 15.02 3.41
C ALA A 311 0.30 16.00 3.68
N ALA A 312 0.22 16.82 4.73
CA ALA A 312 1.30 17.75 5.08
C ALA A 312 2.60 17.01 5.47
N LEU A 313 2.48 15.80 6.05
CA LEU A 313 3.63 14.96 6.37
C LEU A 313 4.33 14.36 5.14
N ALA A 314 3.72 14.38 3.95
CA ALA A 314 4.32 13.82 2.74
C ALA A 314 5.65 14.51 2.36
N MET A 315 5.75 15.83 2.54
CA MET A 315 7.01 16.57 2.30
C MET A 315 8.13 16.14 3.24
N LYS A 316 7.80 15.94 4.53
CA LYS A 316 8.77 15.45 5.52
C LYS A 316 9.28 14.05 5.15
N ARG A 317 8.37 13.17 4.72
CA ARG A 317 8.72 11.82 4.24
C ARG A 317 9.66 11.90 3.04
N LEU A 318 9.34 12.74 2.05
CA LEU A 318 10.21 12.95 0.89
C LEU A 318 11.60 13.44 1.29
N ALA A 319 11.69 14.50 2.09
CA ALA A 319 12.95 15.07 2.52
C ALA A 319 13.83 14.04 3.26
N ASN A 320 13.25 13.28 4.18
CA ASN A 320 13.97 12.23 4.90
C ASN A 320 14.40 11.07 4.00
N ASN A 321 13.54 10.60 3.09
CA ASN A 321 13.84 9.48 2.20
C ASN A 321 14.93 9.83 1.18
N SER A 322 14.90 11.05 0.62
CA SER A 322 15.90 11.53 -0.34
C SER A 322 17.27 11.72 0.31
N ALA A 323 17.32 12.14 1.58
CA ALA A 323 18.56 12.24 2.35
C ALA A 323 19.18 10.88 2.68
N GLN A 324 18.36 9.83 2.79
CA GLN A 324 18.76 8.46 3.14
C GLN A 324 19.02 7.55 1.93
N SER A 325 19.00 8.07 0.70
CA SER A 325 19.10 7.26 -0.52
C SER A 325 20.39 6.42 -0.55
N HIS A 326 20.26 5.11 -0.30
CA HIS A 326 21.36 4.14 -0.27
C HIS A 326 21.95 3.79 -1.65
N LYS A 327 21.42 4.35 -2.75
CA LYS A 327 21.80 4.01 -4.13
C LYS A 327 22.24 5.21 -4.99
N GLY A 328 22.45 6.38 -4.39
CA GLY A 328 22.91 7.58 -5.11
C GLY A 328 23.57 8.61 -4.18
N THR A 329 24.08 9.70 -4.75
CA THR A 329 24.59 10.84 -3.98
C THR A 329 23.43 11.43 -3.17
N PRO A 330 23.56 11.58 -1.84
CA PRO A 330 22.54 12.24 -1.02
C PRO A 330 22.23 13.61 -1.61
N VAL A 331 20.96 13.89 -1.85
CA VAL A 331 20.52 15.20 -2.33
C VAL A 331 20.53 16.17 -1.15
N ALA A 332 21.07 17.37 -1.38
CA ALA A 332 21.05 18.43 -0.38
C ALA A 332 19.61 18.79 0.01
N HIS A 333 19.34 18.97 1.31
CA HIS A 333 18.01 19.33 1.80
C HIS A 333 17.51 20.65 1.22
N GLU A 334 18.43 21.56 0.92
CA GLU A 334 18.17 22.86 0.31
C GLU A 334 17.56 22.71 -1.10
N GLU A 335 18.08 21.78 -1.90
CA GLU A 335 17.58 21.52 -3.25
C GLU A 335 16.17 20.93 -3.24
N ILE A 336 15.89 20.03 -2.29
CA ILE A 336 14.54 19.48 -2.07
C ILE A 336 13.57 20.60 -1.66
N PHE A 337 14.02 21.51 -0.79
CA PHE A 337 13.19 22.63 -0.37
C PHE A 337 12.84 23.54 -1.55
N ASP A 338 13.86 24.01 -2.28
CA ASP A 338 13.72 24.98 -3.36
C ASP A 338 12.89 24.42 -4.54
N HIS A 339 13.06 23.14 -4.89
CA HIS A 339 12.37 22.55 -6.05
C HIS A 339 11.03 21.88 -5.75
N VAL A 340 10.79 21.49 -4.50
CA VAL A 340 9.60 20.68 -4.17
C VAL A 340 8.79 21.26 -3.03
N VAL A 341 9.41 21.47 -1.86
CA VAL A 341 8.65 21.86 -0.66
C VAL A 341 8.04 23.24 -0.84
N GLU A 342 8.82 24.24 -1.24
CA GLU A 342 8.32 25.60 -1.43
C GLU A 342 7.23 25.68 -2.52
N PRO A 343 7.42 25.14 -3.74
CA PRO A 343 6.37 25.10 -4.75
C PRO A 343 5.11 24.35 -4.29
N TYR A 344 5.25 23.23 -3.58
CA TYR A 344 4.11 22.48 -3.06
C TYR A 344 3.30 23.30 -2.04
N LEU A 345 3.99 23.99 -1.11
CA LEU A 345 3.36 24.88 -0.15
C LEU A 345 2.66 26.07 -0.81
N ARG A 346 3.22 26.60 -1.90
CA ARG A 346 2.69 27.76 -2.63
C ARG A 346 1.50 27.38 -3.52
N ASP A 347 1.67 26.34 -4.32
CA ASP A 347 0.80 26.06 -5.47
C ASP A 347 -0.21 24.94 -5.21
N VAL A 348 0.06 24.03 -4.26
CA VAL A 348 -0.77 22.83 -4.03
C VAL A 348 -1.58 22.94 -2.74
N ARG A 349 -0.98 23.49 -1.67
CA ARG A 349 -1.66 23.57 -0.37
C ARG A 349 -2.77 24.64 -0.38
N PRO A 350 -3.96 24.32 0.15
CA PRO A 350 -5.00 25.31 0.36
C PRO A 350 -4.52 26.43 1.30
N GLN A 351 -4.71 27.67 0.88
CA GLN A 351 -4.19 28.87 1.57
C GLN A 351 -5.22 29.51 2.51
N GLU A 352 -6.45 29.00 2.50
CA GLU A 352 -7.56 29.55 3.25
C GLU A 352 -7.46 29.20 4.74
N ARG A 353 -7.88 30.11 5.63
CA ARG A 353 -7.80 29.90 7.09
C ARG A 353 -8.57 28.66 7.56
N ALA A 354 -9.66 28.28 6.88
CA ALA A 354 -10.42 27.07 7.20
C ALA A 354 -9.59 25.78 7.03
N ALA A 355 -8.53 25.81 6.22
CA ALA A 355 -7.64 24.68 6.00
C ALA A 355 -6.56 24.54 7.09
N VAL A 356 -6.45 25.52 7.99
CA VAL A 356 -5.41 25.58 9.03
C VAL A 356 -5.97 25.09 10.36
N THR A 357 -5.47 23.95 10.82
CA THR A 357 -5.93 23.26 12.04
C THR A 357 -4.73 22.87 12.90
N PRO A 358 -4.90 22.61 14.20
CA PRO A 358 -3.78 22.21 15.07
C PRO A 358 -2.99 21.01 14.53
N ASP A 359 -3.66 19.99 13.98
CA ASP A 359 -2.99 18.81 13.43
C ASP A 359 -2.19 19.13 12.16
N VAL A 360 -2.72 20.02 11.31
CA VAL A 360 -2.01 20.50 10.11
C VAL A 360 -0.80 21.36 10.51
N ALA A 361 -0.97 22.25 11.50
CA ALA A 361 0.12 23.07 12.03
C ALA A 361 1.23 22.20 12.63
N LYS A 362 0.86 21.18 13.40
CA LYS A 362 1.79 20.19 13.95
C LYS A 362 2.57 19.46 12.86
N ALA A 363 1.90 19.02 11.80
CA ALA A 363 2.58 18.38 10.66
C ALA A 363 3.60 19.32 9.99
N PHE A 364 3.25 20.59 9.80
CA PHE A 364 4.13 21.59 9.18
C PHE A 364 5.25 22.09 10.09
N ALA A 365 5.07 22.06 11.41
CA ALA A 365 6.06 22.56 12.36
C ALA A 365 7.42 21.86 12.26
N SER A 366 7.46 20.63 11.72
CA SER A 366 8.70 19.89 11.51
C SER A 366 9.36 20.09 10.14
N VAL A 367 8.72 20.80 9.20
CA VAL A 367 9.28 21.05 7.86
C VAL A 367 10.57 21.88 7.93
N PRO A 368 10.66 22.99 8.71
CA PRO A 368 11.88 23.77 8.76
C PRO A 368 13.13 22.98 9.16
N ALA A 369 12.99 22.06 10.11
CA ALA A 369 14.10 21.23 10.60
C ALA A 369 14.65 20.25 9.55
N VAL A 370 13.87 19.91 8.51
CA VAL A 370 14.31 19.03 7.41
C VAL A 370 14.74 19.81 6.16
N SER A 371 14.72 21.15 6.19
CA SER A 371 15.11 22.01 5.06
C SER A 371 16.58 22.48 5.11
N GLY A 372 17.37 22.02 6.08
CA GLY A 372 18.78 22.39 6.21
C GLY A 372 18.98 23.91 6.34
N ARG A 373 19.89 24.48 5.54
CA ARG A 373 20.17 25.94 5.50
C ARG A 373 18.99 26.79 5.03
N ARG A 374 17.93 26.19 4.52
CA ARG A 374 16.67 26.88 4.19
C ARG A 374 15.73 27.01 5.39
N PHE A 375 16.17 26.70 6.61
CA PHE A 375 15.33 26.74 7.82
C PHE A 375 14.48 28.02 7.94
N ALA A 376 15.10 29.20 7.86
CA ALA A 376 14.37 30.46 8.02
C ALA A 376 13.34 30.71 6.89
N GLN A 377 13.69 30.33 5.66
CA GLN A 377 12.78 30.43 4.51
C GLN A 377 11.62 29.44 4.64
N ALA A 378 11.90 28.22 5.13
CA ALA A 378 10.89 27.22 5.41
C ALA A 378 9.91 27.66 6.50
N VAL A 379 10.39 28.29 7.58
CA VAL A 379 9.51 28.92 8.59
C VAL A 379 8.60 29.96 7.93
N ALA A 380 9.15 30.85 7.11
CA ALA A 380 8.37 31.87 6.40
C ALA A 380 7.30 31.24 5.48
N ALA A 381 7.65 30.17 4.76
CA ALA A 381 6.74 29.46 3.86
C ALA A 381 5.60 28.77 4.62
N VAL A 382 5.87 28.15 5.77
CA VAL A 382 4.83 27.45 6.55
C VAL A 382 4.07 28.35 7.50
N ARG A 383 4.55 29.58 7.77
CA ARG A 383 4.01 30.51 8.79
C ARG A 383 2.49 30.64 8.78
N ARG A 384 1.90 30.71 7.59
CA ARG A 384 0.44 30.86 7.39
C ARG A 384 -0.38 29.64 7.79
N PHE A 385 0.24 28.47 7.90
CA PHE A 385 -0.37 27.22 8.33
C PHE A 385 -0.13 26.91 9.81
N LEU A 386 0.53 27.81 10.53
CA LEU A 386 0.84 27.62 11.94
C LEU A 386 -0.24 28.23 12.82
N VAL A 387 -0.75 27.40 13.72
CA VAL A 387 -1.58 27.77 14.86
C VAL A 387 -1.10 26.99 16.08
N PRO A 388 -1.48 27.41 17.30
CA PRO A 388 -1.14 26.64 18.49
C PRO A 388 -1.65 25.19 18.43
N PHE A 389 -0.82 24.24 18.86
CA PHE A 389 -1.18 22.83 18.96
C PHE A 389 -0.60 22.19 20.22
N GLU A 390 -1.16 21.05 20.65
CA GLU A 390 -0.64 20.30 21.79
C GLU A 390 0.56 19.44 21.40
N SER A 391 1.63 19.56 22.19
CA SER A 391 2.83 18.75 22.05
C SER A 391 3.38 18.35 23.40
N TRP A 392 3.96 17.16 23.47
CA TRP A 392 4.68 16.66 24.63
C TRP A 392 6.19 16.89 24.53
N SER A 393 6.71 17.19 23.33
CA SER A 393 8.16 17.24 23.11
C SER A 393 8.53 18.06 21.88
N MET A 394 9.70 18.69 21.96
CA MET A 394 10.34 19.39 20.83
C MET A 394 10.56 18.51 19.59
N HIS A 395 10.45 17.18 19.69
CA HIS A 395 10.45 16.26 18.54
C HIS A 395 9.33 16.55 17.52
N ASP A 396 8.21 17.13 17.95
CA ASP A 396 7.12 17.52 17.03
C ASP A 396 7.55 18.63 16.04
N TRP A 397 8.55 19.44 16.39
CA TRP A 397 9.19 20.42 15.51
C TRP A 397 10.41 19.85 14.77
N GLY A 398 10.78 18.60 15.03
CA GLY A 398 11.96 17.96 14.45
C GLY A 398 13.30 18.58 14.86
N LEU A 399 13.31 19.42 15.91
CA LEU A 399 14.49 20.17 16.36
C LEU A 399 15.49 19.32 17.16
N PRO A 400 15.10 18.41 18.06
CA PRO A 400 16.06 17.57 18.76
C PRO A 400 16.73 16.57 17.82
N ALA A 401 18.01 16.29 18.07
CA ALA A 401 18.73 15.17 17.49
C ALA A 401 18.25 13.84 18.10
N ASN A 402 18.75 12.72 17.57
CA ASN A 402 18.35 11.37 18.02
C ASN A 402 18.76 11.07 19.47
N ASP A 403 19.70 11.82 20.04
CA ASP A 403 20.10 11.70 21.44
C ASP A 403 19.12 12.39 22.41
N GLY A 404 18.13 13.12 21.89
CA GLY A 404 17.12 13.86 22.65
C GLY A 404 17.68 15.04 23.47
N ARG A 405 18.96 15.37 23.33
CA ARG A 405 19.67 16.37 24.15
C ARG A 405 20.32 17.47 23.32
N SER A 406 20.77 17.16 22.11
CA SER A 406 21.33 18.15 21.19
C SER A 406 20.29 18.60 20.17
N ILE A 407 20.50 19.77 19.57
CA ILE A 407 19.73 20.23 18.42
C ILE A 407 20.25 19.52 17.17
N ARG A 408 19.34 19.11 16.29
CA ARG A 408 19.62 18.44 15.02
C ARG A 408 20.66 19.24 14.24
N GLU A 409 21.69 18.54 13.79
CA GLU A 409 22.74 19.12 12.95
C GLU A 409 22.15 19.75 11.68
N GLY A 410 22.56 20.97 11.38
CA GLY A 410 22.03 21.74 10.25
C GLY A 410 20.77 22.56 10.55
N ALA A 411 20.16 22.41 11.73
CA ALA A 411 19.06 23.27 12.18
C ALA A 411 19.60 24.45 13.02
N ILE A 412 19.04 25.65 12.82
CA ILE A 412 19.35 26.86 13.60
C ILE A 412 20.86 27.17 13.63
N LEU A 413 21.42 27.55 12.47
CA LEU A 413 22.86 27.74 12.26
C LEU A 413 23.36 29.19 12.46
N GLY A 414 22.48 30.12 12.84
CA GLY A 414 22.84 31.52 13.00
C GLY A 414 21.67 32.38 13.48
N ALA A 415 21.92 33.68 13.56
CA ALA A 415 20.96 34.64 14.12
C ALA A 415 19.64 34.72 13.35
N ILE A 416 19.67 34.54 12.02
CA ILE A 416 18.48 34.57 11.17
C ILE A 416 17.59 33.34 11.46
N GLU A 417 18.19 32.16 11.49
CA GLU A 417 17.48 30.91 11.79
C GLU A 417 17.01 30.86 13.24
N ALA A 418 17.78 31.44 14.18
CA ALA A 418 17.38 31.55 15.58
C ALA A 418 16.15 32.45 15.76
N ALA A 419 16.10 33.58 15.06
CA ALA A 419 14.93 34.46 15.05
C ALA A 419 13.71 33.77 14.42
N ALA A 420 13.91 32.99 13.35
CA ALA A 420 12.86 32.22 12.71
C ALA A 420 12.38 31.06 13.59
N ALA A 421 13.28 30.36 14.30
CA ALA A 421 12.92 29.32 15.25
C ALA A 421 12.09 29.90 16.39
N LEU A 422 12.48 31.07 16.93
CA LEU A 422 11.70 31.76 17.94
C LEU A 422 10.29 32.13 17.44
N ASP A 423 10.16 32.58 16.19
CA ASP A 423 8.87 32.87 15.56
C ASP A 423 8.01 31.60 15.41
N LEU A 424 8.60 30.50 14.95
CA LEU A 424 7.96 29.19 14.84
C LEU A 424 7.39 28.73 16.20
N LEU A 425 8.19 28.78 17.26
CA LEU A 425 7.77 28.39 18.60
C LEU A 425 6.69 29.33 19.15
N ASP A 426 6.84 30.65 18.95
CA ASP A 426 5.85 31.61 19.47
C ASP A 426 4.47 31.42 18.85
N LEU A 427 4.41 31.07 17.56
CA LEU A 427 3.17 30.83 16.82
C LEU A 427 2.50 29.50 17.18
N THR A 428 3.26 28.51 17.63
CA THR A 428 2.79 27.12 17.78
C THR A 428 2.64 26.66 19.23
N ILE A 429 3.35 27.28 20.17
CA ILE A 429 3.17 27.02 21.60
C ILE A 429 2.10 27.97 22.15
N SER A 430 1.01 27.36 22.63
CA SER A 430 -0.18 28.05 23.13
C SER A 430 0.16 29.07 24.23
N LYS A 431 -0.63 30.16 24.27
CA LYS A 431 -0.56 31.22 25.29
C LYS A 431 -1.54 30.98 26.44
N ARG A 432 -2.28 29.87 26.42
CA ARG A 432 -3.28 29.55 27.44
C ARG A 432 -2.58 29.05 28.72
N PRO A 433 -3.13 29.33 29.91
CA PRO A 433 -2.52 28.90 31.18
C PRO A 433 -2.40 27.38 31.35
N ASP A 434 -3.26 26.62 30.68
CA ASP A 434 -3.31 25.15 30.66
C ASP A 434 -2.50 24.54 29.50
N ALA A 435 -1.73 25.36 28.77
CA ALA A 435 -0.91 24.90 27.67
C ALA A 435 0.11 23.87 28.15
N ARG A 436 0.12 22.71 27.49
CA ARG A 436 1.16 21.70 27.72
C ARG A 436 2.51 22.24 27.24
N ILE A 437 3.50 22.22 28.13
CA ILE A 437 4.86 22.68 27.86
C ILE A 437 5.65 21.51 27.26
N PRO A 438 6.19 21.63 26.03
CA PRO A 438 6.93 20.55 25.40
C PRO A 438 8.26 20.28 26.12
N LEU A 439 8.57 19.00 26.34
CA LEU A 439 9.89 18.57 26.83
C LEU A 439 11.00 18.99 25.87
N GLY A 440 12.09 19.58 26.40
CA GLY A 440 13.26 20.05 25.66
C GLY A 440 13.17 21.49 25.17
N LEU A 441 12.12 22.24 25.55
CA LEU A 441 11.97 23.65 25.19
C LEU A 441 13.12 24.53 25.73
N ASP A 442 13.57 24.26 26.96
CA ASP A 442 14.77 24.85 27.57
C ASP A 442 15.99 24.72 26.66
N ALA A 443 16.32 23.49 26.25
CA ALA A 443 17.49 23.24 25.41
C ALA A 443 17.42 23.97 24.06
N VAL A 444 16.21 24.07 23.48
CA VAL A 444 16.01 24.84 22.23
C VAL A 444 16.17 26.35 22.47
N LEU A 445 15.66 26.89 23.58
CA LEU A 445 15.81 28.31 23.91
C LEU A 445 17.27 28.68 24.22
N ASP A 446 17.98 27.81 24.94
CA ASP A 446 19.42 27.96 25.20
C ASP A 446 20.22 27.96 23.90
N HIS A 447 19.88 27.06 22.96
CA HIS A 447 20.50 27.06 21.63
C HIS A 447 20.21 28.35 20.87
N ILE A 448 18.95 28.82 20.84
CA ILE A 448 18.58 30.10 20.21
C ILE A 448 19.38 31.27 20.80
N ALA A 449 19.52 31.33 22.14
CA ALA A 449 20.29 32.36 22.83
C ALA A 449 21.79 32.30 22.48
N SER A 450 22.34 31.08 22.33
CA SER A 450 23.74 30.88 21.91
C SER A 450 24.01 31.38 20.49
N GLN A 451 23.03 31.28 19.58
CA GLN A 451 23.15 31.75 18.20
C GLN A 451 22.90 33.26 18.07
N SER A 452 22.10 33.85 18.97
CA SER A 452 21.87 35.29 19.00
C SER A 452 21.44 35.77 20.40
N ALA A 453 22.40 36.28 21.16
CA ALA A 453 22.15 36.82 22.50
C ALA A 453 21.14 37.98 22.51
N ALA A 454 20.98 38.70 21.39
CA ALA A 454 20.01 39.79 21.26
C ALA A 454 18.56 39.31 21.40
N LEU A 455 18.26 38.05 21.03
CA LEU A 455 16.91 37.48 21.11
C LEU A 455 16.45 37.25 22.54
N THR A 456 17.35 37.21 23.52
CA THR A 456 16.97 37.08 24.94
C THR A 456 16.18 38.29 25.46
N ARG A 457 16.26 39.43 24.76
CA ARG A 457 15.47 40.64 25.02
C ARG A 457 14.15 40.68 24.26
N ASP A 458 13.90 39.71 23.38
CA ASP A 458 12.65 39.62 22.62
C ASP A 458 11.50 39.20 23.55
N PRO A 459 10.35 39.90 23.56
CA PRO A 459 9.20 39.52 24.38
C PRO A 459 8.72 38.09 24.15
N ARG A 460 8.87 37.56 22.93
CA ARG A 460 8.54 36.16 22.60
C ARG A 460 9.44 35.17 23.33
N PHE A 461 10.73 35.49 23.43
CA PHE A 461 11.70 34.66 24.17
C PHE A 461 11.37 34.65 25.66
N ALA A 462 11.16 35.83 26.26
CA ALA A 462 10.81 35.96 27.66
C ALA A 462 9.54 35.18 28.01
N ARG A 463 8.51 35.23 27.14
CA ARG A 463 7.28 34.45 27.29
C ARG A 463 7.56 32.95 27.32
N LEU A 464 8.32 32.43 26.35
CA LEU A 464 8.59 31.00 26.25
C LEU A 464 9.50 30.51 27.39
N ALA A 465 10.50 31.32 27.79
CA ALA A 465 11.37 31.00 28.91
C ALA A 465 10.60 30.93 30.25
N ALA A 466 9.61 31.80 30.44
CA ALA A 466 8.76 31.78 31.63
C ALA A 466 7.96 30.48 31.78
N LEU A 467 7.68 29.76 30.68
CA LEU A 467 7.00 28.47 30.71
C LEU A 467 7.88 27.34 31.25
N VAL A 468 9.20 27.45 31.17
CA VAL A 468 10.11 26.36 31.59
C VAL A 468 10.66 26.57 33.01
N CYS A 469 10.50 27.78 33.55
CA CYS A 469 10.92 28.12 34.92
C CYS A 469 9.90 27.75 36.00
N THR A 470 8.71 27.26 35.60
CA THR A 470 7.64 26.75 36.47
C THR A 470 7.70 25.23 36.54
#